data_AF-A0A3D3PAW2-F1
#
_entry.id   AF-A0A3D3PAW2-F1
#
_cell.length_a   1.000
_cell.length_b   1.000
_cell.length_c   1.000
_cell.angle_alpha   90.00
_cell.angle_beta   90.00
_cell.angle_gamma   90.00
#
_symmetry.space_group_name_H-M   'P 1'
#
loop_
_entity.id
_entity.type
_entity.pdbx_description
1 polymer ?
#
loop_
_entity_poly.entity_id
_entity_poly.type
_entity_poly.pdbx_seq_one_letter_code
_entity_poly.pdbx_strand_id
1 'polypeptide(L)'
;TVKTDKLSTDVSGSGSLTIAVSADSYSAGISGSGQMRVTGTSQSANIKVSGSGSFRGNDLKTNTTNVGVSGSGDVYVVVNSSLNASVSGSGSIKYSGNATNVSTSKSGSGRVSKI
;
A
#
# COMPACT_ATOMS: atom_id res chain seq x y z
N THR A 1 18.33 2.37 -5.35
CA THR A 1 17.09 3.15 -5.47
C THR A 1 16.78 3.36 -6.93
N VAL A 2 15.56 3.06 -7.37
CA VAL A 2 15.07 3.34 -8.73
C VAL A 2 14.52 4.76 -8.76
N LYS A 3 15.01 5.59 -9.69
CA LYS A 3 14.56 6.97 -9.92
C LYS A 3 13.84 7.04 -11.27
N THR A 4 12.59 7.47 -11.26
CA THR A 4 11.74 7.53 -12.46
C THR A 4 10.48 8.34 -12.16
N ASP A 5 9.83 8.95 -13.15
CA ASP A 5 8.56 9.63 -12.93
C ASP A 5 7.46 8.63 -12.53
N LYS A 6 7.47 7.44 -13.14
CA LYS A 6 6.46 6.39 -12.93
C LYS A 6 7.12 5.03 -12.73
N LEU A 7 6.65 4.29 -11.74
CA LEU A 7 7.08 2.92 -11.46
C LEU A 7 5.87 2.04 -11.13
N SER A 8 5.79 0.86 -11.77
CA SER A 8 4.85 -0.21 -11.41
C SER A 8 5.63 -1.45 -10.99
N THR A 9 5.19 -2.09 -9.92
CA THR A 9 5.74 -3.38 -9.46
C THR A 9 4.62 -4.33 -9.11
N ASP A 10 4.72 -5.55 -9.59
CA ASP A 10 3.68 -6.56 -9.44
C ASP A 10 4.27 -7.88 -8.93
N VAL A 11 3.61 -8.49 -7.95
CA VAL A 11 3.94 -9.81 -7.42
C VAL A 11 2.72 -10.70 -7.59
N SER A 12 2.89 -11.83 -8.27
CA SER A 12 1.89 -12.88 -8.42
C SER A 12 2.34 -14.19 -7.76
N GLY A 13 1.38 -14.93 -7.19
CA GLY A 13 1.66 -16.16 -6.45
C GLY A 13 2.23 -15.88 -5.06
N SER A 14 3.41 -16.45 -4.77
CA SER A 14 4.04 -16.41 -3.45
C SER A 14 5.42 -15.74 -3.46
N GLY A 15 5.71 -14.97 -4.52
CA GLY A 15 6.98 -14.28 -4.67
C GLY A 15 7.21 -13.18 -3.64
N SER A 16 8.46 -12.71 -3.56
CA SER A 16 8.85 -11.59 -2.72
C SER A 16 9.57 -10.52 -3.53
N LEU A 17 9.30 -9.25 -3.24
CA LEU A 17 9.95 -8.11 -3.87
C LEU A 17 10.42 -7.12 -2.81
N THR A 18 11.68 -6.69 -2.92
CA THR A 18 12.23 -5.61 -2.08
C THR A 18 12.82 -4.53 -2.99
N ILE A 19 12.37 -3.29 -2.84
CA ILE A 19 12.78 -2.18 -3.72
C ILE A 19 12.82 -0.85 -2.96
N ALA A 20 13.76 0.01 -3.35
CA ALA A 20 13.82 1.41 -2.91
C ALA A 20 13.41 2.32 -4.09
N VAL A 21 12.43 3.18 -3.87
CA VAL A 21 11.75 3.98 -4.91
C VAL A 21 11.94 5.47 -4.65
N SER A 22 12.18 6.22 -5.72
CA SER A 22 12.06 7.68 -5.77
C SER A 22 11.34 8.00 -7.06
N ALA A 23 10.02 8.23 -6.96
CA ALA A 23 9.16 8.45 -8.12
C ALA A 23 8.07 9.49 -7.86
N ASP A 24 7.42 10.01 -8.89
CA ASP A 24 6.25 10.86 -8.71
C ASP A 24 4.99 10.00 -8.54
N SER A 25 4.90 8.90 -9.29
CA SER A 25 3.79 7.96 -9.20
C SER A 25 4.28 6.52 -9.06
N TYR A 26 3.81 5.87 -8.00
CA TYR A 26 4.13 4.49 -7.71
C TYR A 26 2.86 3.63 -7.69
N SER A 27 2.90 2.50 -8.40
CA SER A 27 1.84 1.49 -8.40
C SER A 27 2.37 0.16 -7.91
N ALA A 28 1.64 -0.51 -7.03
CA ALA A 28 1.98 -1.81 -6.48
C ALA A 28 0.80 -2.78 -6.54
N GLY A 29 1.02 -3.95 -7.13
CA GLY A 29 0.06 -5.04 -7.16
C GLY A 29 0.59 -6.28 -6.44
N ILE A 30 -0.21 -6.87 -5.56
CA ILE A 30 0.02 -8.21 -5.03
C ILE A 30 -1.22 -9.05 -5.30
N SER A 31 -1.04 -10.18 -6.00
CA SER A 31 -2.08 -11.18 -6.23
C SER A 31 -1.60 -12.55 -5.71
N GLY A 32 -2.28 -13.07 -4.70
CA GLY A 32 -1.92 -14.32 -4.02
C GLY A 32 -1.45 -14.07 -2.59
N SER A 33 -0.32 -14.68 -2.22
CA SER A 33 0.23 -14.70 -0.85
C SER A 33 1.63 -14.09 -0.77
N GLY A 34 2.06 -13.41 -1.83
CA GLY A 34 3.39 -12.79 -1.91
C GLY A 34 3.58 -11.59 -0.98
N GLN A 35 4.83 -11.14 -0.88
CA GLN A 35 5.22 -10.02 -0.03
C GLN A 35 5.96 -8.95 -0.84
N MET A 36 5.65 -7.69 -0.56
CA MET A 36 6.39 -6.55 -1.10
C MET A 36 6.90 -5.67 0.03
N ARG A 37 8.20 -5.34 0.03
CA ARG A 37 8.80 -4.36 0.92
C ARG A 37 9.33 -3.18 0.10
N VAL A 38 8.83 -2.00 0.39
CA VAL A 38 9.11 -0.79 -0.38
C VAL A 38 9.58 0.32 0.53
N THR A 39 10.66 0.99 0.16
CA THR A 39 11.22 2.13 0.89
C THR A 39 11.40 3.34 -0.03
N GLY A 40 11.54 4.53 0.55
CA GLY A 40 11.85 5.76 -0.18
C GLY A 40 10.70 6.76 -0.20
N THR A 41 10.46 7.41 -1.34
CA THR A 41 9.50 8.52 -1.46
C THR A 41 8.70 8.45 -2.76
N SER A 42 7.41 8.78 -2.68
CA SER A 42 6.58 9.05 -3.86
C SER A 42 5.63 10.22 -3.65
N GLN A 43 5.27 10.98 -4.68
CA GLN A 43 4.18 11.96 -4.54
C GLN A 43 2.83 11.25 -4.38
N SER A 44 2.60 10.24 -5.23
CA SER A 44 1.38 9.44 -5.25
C SER A 44 1.67 7.95 -5.19
N ALA A 45 0.84 7.19 -4.49
CA ALA A 45 0.88 5.74 -4.49
C ALA A 45 -0.50 5.12 -4.71
N ASN A 46 -0.54 4.04 -5.50
CA ASN A 46 -1.70 3.18 -5.70
C ASN A 46 -1.32 1.74 -5.35
N ILE A 47 -1.91 1.19 -4.30
CA ILE A 47 -1.54 -0.11 -3.75
C ILE A 47 -2.77 -1.02 -3.77
N LYS A 48 -2.66 -2.16 -4.44
CA LYS A 48 -3.71 -3.18 -4.49
C LYS A 48 -3.19 -4.52 -4.01
N VAL A 49 -3.88 -5.09 -3.03
CA VAL A 49 -3.60 -6.44 -2.52
C VAL A 49 -4.85 -7.28 -2.67
N SER A 50 -4.75 -8.36 -3.43
CA SER A 50 -5.79 -9.36 -3.63
C SER A 50 -5.30 -10.72 -3.12
N GLY A 51 -5.99 -11.29 -2.15
CA GLY A 51 -5.62 -12.54 -1.49
C GLY A 51 -5.14 -12.31 -0.05
N SER A 52 -4.01 -12.94 0.29
CA SER A 52 -3.43 -12.94 1.66
C SER A 52 -2.04 -12.32 1.71
N GLY A 53 -1.61 -11.66 0.62
CA GLY A 53 -0.30 -11.04 0.53
C GLY A 53 -0.09 -9.85 1.46
N SER A 54 1.16 -9.43 1.62
CA SER A 54 1.53 -8.32 2.50
C SER A 54 2.33 -7.23 1.78
N PHE A 55 1.90 -5.99 1.92
CA PHE A 55 2.63 -4.81 1.47
C PHE A 55 3.21 -4.06 2.68
N ARG A 56 4.54 -3.93 2.71
CA ARG A 56 5.31 -3.27 3.77
C ARG A 56 5.94 -1.98 3.23
N GLY A 57 5.19 -0.89 3.33
CA GLY A 57 5.62 0.47 2.97
C GLY A 57 5.87 1.37 4.17
N ASN A 58 6.27 0.81 5.33
CA ASN A 58 6.57 1.57 6.55
C ASN A 58 7.67 2.63 6.35
N ASP A 59 8.53 2.43 5.35
CA ASP A 59 9.63 3.32 5.01
C ASP A 59 9.39 4.02 3.66
N LEU A 60 8.19 3.93 3.09
CA LEU A 60 7.78 4.61 1.85
C LEU A 60 6.89 5.81 2.21
N LYS A 61 7.45 7.02 2.13
CA LYS A 61 6.72 8.26 2.42
C LYS A 61 5.96 8.73 1.19
N THR A 62 4.67 8.98 1.35
CA THR A 62 3.80 9.46 0.27
C THR A 62 2.98 10.68 0.67
N ASN A 63 2.58 11.52 -0.29
CA ASN A 63 1.63 12.59 -0.03
C ASN A 63 0.19 12.10 -0.17
N THR A 64 -0.10 11.45 -1.30
CA THR A 64 -1.42 10.86 -1.58
C THR A 64 -1.32 9.37 -1.78
N THR A 65 -2.12 8.59 -1.05
CA THR A 65 -2.18 7.14 -1.19
C THR A 65 -3.61 6.66 -1.43
N ASN A 66 -3.79 5.87 -2.47
CA ASN A 66 -4.96 5.02 -2.66
C ASN A 66 -4.57 3.58 -2.35
N VAL A 67 -5.28 2.92 -1.44
CA VAL A 67 -4.98 1.56 -1.03
C VAL A 67 -6.26 0.72 -0.98
N GLY A 68 -6.19 -0.45 -1.61
CA GLY A 68 -7.28 -1.43 -1.65
C GLY A 68 -6.79 -2.80 -1.23
N VAL A 69 -7.51 -3.42 -0.30
CA VAL A 69 -7.31 -4.81 0.12
C VAL A 69 -8.59 -5.59 -0.16
N SER A 70 -8.47 -6.67 -0.92
CA SER A 70 -9.53 -7.66 -1.12
C SER A 70 -9.04 -9.03 -0.63
N GLY A 71 -9.66 -9.56 0.42
CA GLY A 71 -9.27 -10.79 1.08
C GLY A 71 -8.78 -10.57 2.52
N SER A 72 -7.64 -11.18 2.85
CA SER A 72 -7.08 -11.22 4.22
C SER A 72 -5.68 -10.60 4.32
N GLY A 73 -5.24 -9.89 3.28
CA GLY A 73 -3.93 -9.27 3.22
C GLY A 73 -3.71 -8.12 4.20
N ASP A 74 -2.43 -7.78 4.40
CA ASP A 74 -1.99 -6.74 5.33
C ASP A 74 -1.17 -5.66 4.61
N VAL A 75 -1.55 -4.40 4.80
CA VAL A 75 -0.89 -3.24 4.19
C VAL A 75 -0.44 -2.24 5.24
N TYR A 76 0.80 -1.77 5.10
CA TYR A 76 1.40 -0.71 5.91
C TYR A 76 1.89 0.42 5.01
N VAL A 77 1.46 1.66 5.27
CA VAL A 77 1.79 2.85 4.45
C VAL A 77 2.07 4.08 5.31
N VAL A 78 2.92 5.00 4.81
CA VAL A 78 3.14 6.32 5.42
C VAL A 78 2.58 7.41 4.50
N VAL A 79 1.64 8.20 5.01
CA VAL A 79 0.88 9.17 4.22
C VAL A 79 0.85 10.52 4.91
N ASN A 80 1.21 11.57 4.17
CA ASN A 80 1.41 12.91 4.71
C ASN A 80 0.29 13.91 4.36
N SER A 81 -0.60 13.61 3.41
CA SER A 81 -1.68 14.53 3.03
C SER A 81 -3.03 13.84 2.93
N SER A 82 -3.20 12.89 1.99
CA SER A 82 -4.49 12.28 1.69
C SER A 82 -4.42 10.75 1.58
N LEU A 83 -5.32 10.06 2.26
CA LEU A 83 -5.47 8.61 2.24
C LEU A 83 -6.89 8.24 1.82
N ASN A 84 -7.00 7.45 0.76
CA ASN A 84 -8.21 6.69 0.44
C ASN A 84 -7.93 5.20 0.66
N ALA A 85 -8.56 4.62 1.68
CA ALA A 85 -8.37 3.23 2.07
C ALA A 85 -9.66 2.43 1.91
N SER A 86 -9.56 1.27 1.27
CA SER A 86 -10.69 0.36 1.09
C SER A 86 -10.32 -1.06 1.47
N VAL A 87 -11.15 -1.70 2.30
CA VAL A 87 -10.98 -3.11 2.68
C VAL A 87 -12.26 -3.86 2.38
N SER A 88 -12.14 -4.95 1.61
CA SER A 88 -13.18 -5.95 1.41
C SER A 88 -12.68 -7.30 1.93
N GLY A 89 -13.34 -7.86 2.94
CA GLY A 89 -12.94 -9.12 3.58
C GLY A 89 -12.45 -8.91 5.02
N SER A 90 -11.36 -9.58 5.39
CA SER A 90 -10.81 -9.65 6.76
C SER A 90 -9.43 -9.03 6.90
N GLY A 91 -8.88 -8.44 5.83
CA GLY A 91 -7.55 -7.84 5.81
C GLY A 91 -7.42 -6.56 6.64
N SER A 92 -6.18 -6.06 6.75
CA SER A 92 -5.89 -4.84 7.51
C SER A 92 -5.08 -3.81 6.73
N ILE A 93 -5.42 -2.54 6.91
CA ILE A 93 -4.66 -1.39 6.41
C ILE A 93 -4.25 -0.55 7.61
N LYS A 94 -2.95 -0.46 7.82
CA LYS A 94 -2.33 0.38 8.85
C LYS A 94 -1.62 1.53 8.17
N TYR A 95 -1.91 2.74 8.62
CA TYR A 95 -1.27 3.93 8.08
C TYR A 95 -0.65 4.76 9.20
N SER A 96 0.47 5.40 8.90
CA SER A 96 1.09 6.41 9.78
C SER A 96 1.34 7.70 9.01
N GLY A 97 1.91 8.69 9.69
CA GLY A 97 2.17 10.02 9.13
C GLY A 97 1.07 11.04 9.44
N ASN A 98 1.10 12.14 8.70
CA ASN A 98 0.36 13.36 9.01
C ASN A 98 -0.82 13.62 8.05
N ALA A 99 -1.35 12.58 7.40
CA ALA A 99 -2.52 12.72 6.54
C ALA A 99 -3.67 13.44 7.25
N THR A 100 -4.16 14.51 6.63
CA THR A 100 -5.27 15.33 7.13
C THR A 100 -6.60 14.97 6.49
N ASN A 101 -6.58 14.36 5.30
CA ASN A 101 -7.76 13.89 4.58
C ASN A 101 -7.75 12.36 4.53
N VAL A 102 -8.59 11.72 5.34
CA VAL A 102 -8.67 10.25 5.40
C VAL A 102 -10.09 9.81 5.06
N SER A 103 -10.22 9.09 3.95
CA SER A 103 -11.45 8.41 3.54
C SER A 103 -11.25 6.90 3.69
N THR A 104 -12.18 6.23 4.37
CA THR A 104 -12.13 4.79 4.58
C THR A 104 -13.43 4.13 4.20
N SER A 105 -13.36 3.03 3.46
CA SER A 105 -14.48 2.14 3.21
C SER A 105 -14.14 0.72 3.68
N LYS A 106 -15.12 0.06 4.30
CA LYS A 106 -14.95 -1.30 4.80
C LYS A 106 -16.19 -2.11 4.45
N SER A 107 -15.96 -3.25 3.81
CA SER A 107 -16.94 -4.32 3.63
C SER A 107 -16.40 -5.59 4.29
N GLY A 108 -17.11 -6.11 5.30
CA GLY A 108 -16.68 -7.27 6.09
C GLY A 108 -15.98 -6.92 7.42
N SER A 109 -15.12 -7.82 7.88
CA SER A 109 -14.51 -7.82 9.22
C SER A 109 -13.13 -7.15 9.29
N GLY A 110 -12.61 -6.65 8.17
CA GLY A 110 -11.30 -6.01 8.09
C GLY A 110 -11.17 -4.74 8.92
N ARG A 111 -9.97 -4.16 8.95
CA ARG A 111 -9.68 -2.97 9.77
C ARG A 111 -8.82 -1.95 9.02
N VAL A 112 -9.19 -0.68 9.14
CA VAL A 112 -8.33 0.45 8.81
C VAL A 112 -8.00 1.18 10.10
N SER A 113 -6.71 1.38 10.40
CA SER A 113 -6.29 2.03 11.65
C SER A 113 -5.04 2.86 11.47
N LYS A 114 -4.98 4.00 12.17
CA LYS A 114 -3.76 4.78 12.32
C LYS A 114 -2.83 4.13 13.34
N ILE A 115 -1.53 4.14 13.08
CA ILE A 115 -0.46 3.70 13.99
C ILE A 115 0.58 4.79 14.20
#